data_AF-A0A9P6VPK8-F1
#
_entry.id   AF-A0A9P6VPK8-F1
#
_cell.length_a   1.000
_cell.length_b   1.000
_cell.length_c   1.000
_cell.angle_alpha   90.00
_cell.angle_beta   90.00
_cell.angle_gamma   90.00
#
_symmetry.space_group_name_H-M   'P 1'
#
loop_
_entity.id
_entity.type
_entity.pdbx_description
1 polymer ?
#
loop_
_entity_poly.entity_id
_entity_poly.type
_entity_poly.pdbx_seq_one_letter_code
_entity_poly.pdbx_strand_id
1 'polypeptide(L)'
;MESNRELIKGPLRPPPRETNALSYTQAPASKDMISVRNGKEKAIKVTEFSSRAVPQPFLDPSIVQRRLQADKQWNIDQARKSKQEQAAASSLRGGAVS
;
A
#
# COMPACT_ATOMS: atom_id res chain seq x y z
N MET A 1 -23.56 15.54 -31.92
CA MET A 1 -22.43 16.40 -31.47
C MET A 1 -21.24 16.00 -32.31
N GLU A 2 -21.16 16.54 -33.52
CA GLU A 2 -20.10 16.21 -34.47
C GLU A 2 -18.80 16.88 -34.00
N SER A 3 -17.78 16.09 -33.65
CA SER A 3 -16.45 16.63 -33.35
C SER A 3 -15.75 16.99 -34.66
N ASN A 4 -15.87 18.26 -35.08
CA ASN A 4 -15.22 18.83 -36.26
C ASN A 4 -13.70 18.97 -36.06
N ARG A 5 -12.96 17.86 -36.02
CA ARG A 5 -11.50 17.89 -36.15
C ARG A 5 -11.16 17.59 -37.61
N GLU A 6 -10.82 18.64 -38.36
CA GLU A 6 -10.34 18.49 -39.74
C GLU A 6 -9.10 17.59 -39.76
N LEU A 7 -9.12 16.57 -40.61
CA LEU A 7 -7.98 15.68 -40.80
C LEU A 7 -6.90 16.42 -41.59
N ILE A 8 -5.78 16.69 -40.93
CA ILE A 8 -4.63 17.33 -41.59
C ILE A 8 -3.93 16.28 -42.47
N LYS A 9 -4.02 16.43 -43.78
CA LYS A 9 -3.21 15.67 -44.74
C LYS A 9 -1.80 16.24 -44.81
N GLY A 10 -0.79 15.41 -44.60
CA GLY A 10 0.61 15.80 -44.71
C GLY A 10 1.53 14.87 -43.92
N PRO A 11 2.86 15.08 -44.00
CA PRO A 11 3.81 14.36 -43.17
C PRO A 11 3.54 14.63 -41.69
N LEU A 12 3.79 13.62 -40.84
CA LEU A 12 3.60 13.73 -39.41
C LEU A 12 4.46 14.87 -38.85
N ARG A 13 3.83 15.75 -38.06
CA ARG A 13 4.56 16.80 -37.33
C ARG A 13 5.15 16.21 -36.04
N PRO A 14 6.38 16.59 -35.67
CA PRO A 14 6.92 16.20 -34.38
C PRO A 14 6.07 16.78 -33.25
N PRO A 15 5.97 16.09 -32.11
CA PRO A 15 5.26 16.60 -30.95
C PRO A 15 5.85 17.94 -30.46
N PRO A 16 5.04 18.85 -29.90
CA PRO A 16 5.54 20.09 -29.32
C PRO A 16 6.54 19.80 -28.21
N ARG A 17 7.64 20.55 -28.17
CA ARG A 17 8.60 20.49 -27.04
C ARG A 17 8.01 21.24 -25.86
N GLU A 18 7.52 20.52 -24.87
CA GLU A 18 7.14 21.11 -23.59
C GLU A 18 8.41 21.40 -22.77
N THR A 19 8.68 22.69 -22.53
CA THR A 19 9.86 23.12 -21.74
C THR A 19 9.73 22.79 -20.25
N ASN A 20 8.50 22.55 -19.78
CA ASN A 20 8.16 22.26 -18.38
C ASN A 20 7.45 20.90 -18.23
N ALA A 21 7.70 19.95 -19.13
CA ALA A 21 7.18 18.59 -18.96
C ALA A 21 7.68 18.01 -17.64
N LEU A 22 6.77 17.55 -16.79
CA LEU A 22 7.10 16.80 -15.58
C LEU A 22 7.84 15.53 -16.01
N SER A 23 9.17 15.56 -15.87
CA SER A 23 10.00 14.41 -16.13
C SER A 23 9.80 13.40 -15.01
N TYR A 24 9.42 12.17 -15.35
CA TYR A 24 9.46 11.03 -14.42
C TYR A 24 10.89 10.65 -14.02
N THR A 25 11.89 11.32 -14.58
CA THR A 25 13.29 11.09 -14.25
C THR A 25 13.56 11.63 -12.86
N GLN A 26 13.64 10.71 -11.90
CA GLN A 26 14.15 11.02 -10.57
C GLN A 26 15.61 11.46 -10.67
N ALA A 27 15.95 12.61 -10.10
CA ALA A 27 17.35 13.06 -10.02
C ALA A 27 18.20 12.03 -9.25
N PRO A 28 19.47 11.79 -9.64
CA PRO A 28 20.34 10.89 -8.91
C PRO A 28 20.45 11.27 -7.43
N ALA A 29 20.31 10.28 -6.55
CA ALA A 29 20.53 10.47 -5.12
C ALA A 29 22.00 10.83 -4.85
N SER A 30 22.25 11.79 -3.95
CA SER A 30 23.60 12.08 -3.49
C SER A 30 24.13 10.94 -2.61
N LYS A 31 25.46 10.75 -2.60
CA LYS A 31 26.14 9.64 -1.91
C LYS A 31 25.79 9.55 -0.42
N ASP A 32 25.55 10.70 0.22
CA ASP A 32 25.27 10.80 1.66
C ASP A 32 23.77 10.66 1.99
N MET A 33 22.89 10.62 0.99
CA MET A 33 21.44 10.49 1.18
C MET A 33 21.00 9.03 1.43
N ILE A 34 21.84 8.05 1.08
CA ILE A 34 21.53 6.63 1.22
C ILE A 34 22.16 6.12 2.52
N SER A 35 21.40 6.18 3.62
CA SER A 35 21.75 5.49 4.86
C SER A 35 21.44 3.99 4.72
N VAL A 36 22.46 3.17 4.49
CA VAL A 36 22.31 1.70 4.55
C VAL A 36 22.23 1.31 6.02
N ARG A 37 21.02 1.03 6.51
CA ARG A 37 20.82 0.53 7.88
C ARG A 37 21.24 -0.93 7.96
N ASN A 38 22.52 -1.16 8.27
CA ASN A 38 23.01 -2.50 8.64
C ASN A 38 22.58 -2.82 10.07
N GLY A 39 21.34 -3.29 10.27
CA GLY A 39 20.86 -3.60 11.61
C GLY A 39 19.66 -4.54 11.61
N LYS A 40 19.91 -5.85 11.78
CA LYS A 40 18.94 -6.90 12.14
C LYS A 40 17.54 -6.75 11.51
N GLU A 41 17.49 -6.38 10.23
CA GLU A 41 16.22 -6.30 9.52
C GLU A 41 15.74 -7.72 9.24
N LYS A 42 14.44 -7.98 9.46
CA LYS A 42 13.82 -9.26 9.10
C LYS A 42 14.16 -9.53 7.64
N ALA A 43 14.70 -10.72 7.35
CA ALA A 43 15.11 -11.10 6.01
C ALA A 43 14.01 -10.73 5.01
N ILE A 44 14.27 -9.70 4.18
CA ILE A 44 13.33 -9.24 3.18
C ILE A 44 13.18 -10.40 2.21
N LYS A 45 11.97 -10.94 2.11
CA LYS A 45 11.68 -12.07 1.23
C LYS A 45 11.75 -11.58 -0.21
N VAL A 46 12.92 -11.70 -0.82
CA VAL A 46 13.14 -11.35 -2.22
C VAL A 46 12.24 -12.27 -3.05
N THR A 47 11.28 -11.68 -3.76
CA THR A 47 10.40 -12.41 -4.68
C THR A 47 10.93 -12.15 -6.08
N GLU A 48 11.48 -13.17 -6.72
CA GLU A 48 11.95 -13.07 -8.11
C GLU A 48 10.76 -12.87 -9.04
N PHE A 49 10.83 -11.83 -9.88
CA PHE A 49 9.83 -11.58 -10.90
C PHE A 49 10.08 -12.50 -12.10
N SER A 50 9.15 -13.42 -12.38
CA SER A 50 9.21 -14.31 -13.53
C SER A 50 8.19 -13.90 -14.58
N SER A 51 8.64 -13.64 -15.81
CA SER A 51 7.77 -13.37 -16.96
C SER A 51 6.97 -14.59 -17.42
N ARG A 52 7.34 -15.79 -16.93
CA ARG A 52 6.62 -17.05 -17.16
C ARG A 52 5.61 -17.35 -16.05
N ALA A 53 5.56 -16.56 -14.99
CA ALA A 53 4.58 -16.73 -13.94
C ALA A 53 3.18 -16.46 -14.51
N VAL A 54 2.21 -17.26 -14.10
CA VAL A 54 0.80 -17.03 -14.44
C VAL A 54 0.41 -15.64 -13.94
N PRO A 55 -0.06 -14.73 -14.83
CA PRO A 55 -0.44 -13.40 -14.41
C PRO A 55 -1.54 -13.53 -13.35
N GLN A 56 -1.26 -13.01 -12.16
CA GLN A 56 -2.28 -12.95 -11.12
C GLN A 56 -3.36 -11.98 -11.62
N PRO A 57 -4.65 -12.34 -11.50
CA PRO A 57 -5.72 -11.43 -11.86
C PRO A 57 -5.56 -10.12 -11.09
N PHE A 58 -5.94 -9.00 -11.71
CA PHE A 58 -5.93 -7.72 -11.04
C PHE A 58 -6.68 -7.84 -9.73
N LEU A 59 -5.98 -7.54 -8.63
CA LEU A 59 -6.58 -7.44 -7.32
C LEU A 59 -7.71 -6.41 -7.42
N ASP A 60 -8.92 -6.83 -7.06
CA ASP A 60 -10.06 -5.93 -6.89
C ASP A 60 -9.59 -4.71 -6.06
N PRO A 61 -9.71 -3.47 -6.57
CA PRO A 61 -9.17 -2.28 -5.92
C PRO A 61 -9.74 -2.06 -4.51
N SER A 62 -10.90 -2.66 -4.21
CA SER A 62 -11.50 -2.65 -2.87
C SER A 62 -10.70 -3.46 -1.83
N ILE A 63 -9.71 -4.27 -2.24
CA ILE A 63 -9.00 -5.16 -1.31
C ILE A 63 -8.24 -4.40 -0.22
N VAL A 64 -7.72 -3.21 -0.52
CA VAL A 64 -7.06 -2.36 0.47
C VAL A 64 -8.07 -1.90 1.53
N GLN A 65 -9.26 -1.45 1.10
CA GLN A 65 -10.31 -1.00 2.00
C GLN A 65 -10.82 -2.14 2.89
N ARG A 66 -11.05 -3.32 2.32
CA ARG A 66 -11.47 -4.51 3.08
C ARG A 66 -10.44 -4.91 4.13
N ARG A 67 -9.14 -4.88 3.80
CA ARG A 67 -8.07 -5.16 4.77
C ARG A 67 -8.07 -4.15 5.92
N LEU A 68 -8.17 -2.86 5.60
CA LEU A 68 -8.24 -1.81 6.62
C LEU A 68 -9.45 -1.97 7.55
N GLN A 69 -10.61 -2.38 7.03
CA GLN A 69 -11.80 -2.66 7.84
C GLN A 69 -11.62 -3.89 8.72
N ALA A 70 -11.07 -4.98 8.17
CA ALA A 70 -10.79 -6.20 8.92
C ALA A 70 -9.80 -5.95 10.08
N ASP A 71 -8.73 -5.19 9.84
CA ASP A 71 -7.76 -4.84 10.88
C ASP A 71 -8.39 -4.00 12.00
N LYS A 72 -9.27 -3.04 11.65
CA LYS A 72 -10.04 -2.28 12.64
C LYS A 72 -10.93 -3.18 13.48
N GLN A 73 -11.67 -4.10 12.85
CA GLN A 73 -12.56 -5.01 13.54
C GLN A 73 -11.78 -5.95 14.46
N TRP A 74 -10.65 -6.50 13.98
CA TRP A 74 -9.77 -7.34 14.79
C TRP A 74 -9.29 -6.62 16.05
N ASN A 75 -8.84 -5.37 15.93
CA ASN A 75 -8.42 -4.58 17.08
C ASN A 75 -9.55 -4.34 18.09
N ILE A 76 -10.77 -4.08 17.61
CA ILE A 76 -11.95 -3.94 18.48
C ILE A 76 -12.23 -5.24 19.24
N ASP A 77 -12.19 -6.37 18.55
CA ASP A 77 -12.48 -7.67 19.16
C ASP A 77 -11.42 -8.07 20.18
N GLN A 78 -10.14 -7.77 19.91
CA GLN A 78 -9.06 -7.96 20.88
C GLN A 78 -9.22 -7.06 22.12
N ALA A 79 -9.62 -5.80 21.94
CA ALA A 79 -9.88 -4.90 23.05
C ALA A 79 -11.11 -5.31 23.88
N ARG A 80 -12.12 -5.92 23.26
CA ARG A 80 -13.29 -6.48 23.96
C ARG A 80 -12.91 -7.71 24.76
N LYS A 81 -12.16 -8.65 24.17
CA LYS A 81 -11.69 -9.86 24.86
C LYS A 81 -10.85 -9.53 26.08
N SER A 82 -9.89 -8.61 25.95
CA SER A 82 -9.05 -8.21 27.09
C SER A 82 -9.84 -7.54 28.23
N LYS A 83 -10.84 -6.71 27.91
CA LYS A 83 -11.74 -6.14 28.93
C LYS A 83 -12.59 -7.19 29.62
N GLN A 84 -13.10 -8.18 28.88
CA GLN A 84 -13.90 -9.26 29.44
C GLN A 84 -13.08 -10.19 30.34
N GLU A 85 -11.84 -10.49 29.95
CA GLU A 85 -10.89 -11.25 30.77
C GLU A 85 -10.50 -10.49 32.04
N GLN A 86 -10.30 -9.16 31.96
CA GLN A 86 -10.03 -8.32 33.13
C GLN A 86 -11.23 -8.25 34.09
N ALA A 87 -12.45 -8.17 33.57
CA ALA A 87 -13.69 -8.18 34.36
C ALA A 87 -13.95 -9.55 35.03
N ALA A 88 -13.66 -10.66 34.33
CA ALA A 88 -13.73 -11.99 34.91
C ALA A 88 -12.66 -12.21 36.01
N ALA A 89 -11.44 -11.72 35.79
CA ALA A 89 -10.34 -11.83 36.75
C ALA A 89 -10.47 -10.92 37.99
N SER A 90 -11.25 -9.83 37.91
CA SER A 90 -11.60 -9.00 39.07
C SER A 90 -12.78 -9.58 39.86
N SER A 91 -13.75 -10.19 39.18
CA SER A 91 -14.89 -10.88 39.82
C SER A 91 -14.44 -12.08 40.68
N LEU A 92 -13.42 -12.83 40.25
CA LEU A 92 -12.85 -13.95 41.03
C LEU A 92 -12.03 -13.51 42.26
N ARG A 93 -11.55 -12.26 42.33
CA ARG A 93 -10.77 -11.75 43.46
C ARG A 93 -11.59 -11.06 44.55
N GLY A 94 -12.85 -10.70 44.27
CA GLY A 94 -13.74 -10.06 45.24
C GLY A 94 -14.57 -11.01 46.10
N GLY A 95 -14.50 -12.33 45.87
CA GLY A 95 -15.36 -13.33 46.53
C GLY A 95 -14.80 -13.98 47.79
N ALA A 96 -13.64 -13.53 48.31
CA ALA A 96 -12.98 -14.15 49.46
C ALA A 96 -12.76 -13.15 50.61
N VAL A 97 -13.82 -12.48 51.05
CA VAL A 97 -13.90 -11.83 52.37
C VAL A 97 -15.37 -11.84 52.85
N SER A 98 -15.76 -12.86 53.59
CA SER A 98 -16.93 -12.88 54.47
C SER A 98 -16.65 -13.82 55.62
#